data_AF-X1SZR4-F1
#
_entry.id   AF-X1SZR4-F1
#
_cell.length_a   1.000
_cell.length_b   1.000
_cell.length_c   1.000
_cell.angle_alpha   90.00
_cell.angle_beta   90.00
_cell.angle_gamma   90.00
#
_symmetry.space_group_name_H-M   'P 1'
#
loop_
_entity.id
_entity.type
_entity.pdbx_description
1 polymer ?
#
loop_
_entity_poly.entity_id
_entity_poly.type
_entity_poly.pdbx_seq_one_letter_code
_entity_poly.pdbx_strand_id
1 'polypeptide(L)' 'MPKYRCQSCGKTFHGWAKQRICKVCGGVLKAVTEEKGEEVKK' A
#
# COMPACT_ATOMS: atom_id res chain seq x y z
N MET A 1 9.14 4.80 -2.66
CA MET A 1 9.01 3.88 -1.50
C MET A 1 7.63 3.25 -1.58
N PRO A 2 7.49 1.91 -1.46
CA PRO A 2 6.19 1.27 -1.57
C PRO A 2 5.27 1.73 -0.43
N LYS A 3 4.06 2.18 -0.79
CA LYS A 3 3.00 2.55 0.16
C LYS A 3 1.95 1.45 0.18
N TYR A 4 1.31 1.25 1.33
CA TYR A 4 0.23 0.29 1.50
C TYR A 4 -0.89 0.93 2.30
N ARG A 5 -2.14 0.75 1.89
CA ARG A 5 -3.32 1.29 2.57
C ARG A 5 -4.21 0.14 3.04
N CYS A 6 -4.64 0.21 4.29
CA CYS A 6 -5.61 -0.72 4.85
C CYS A 6 -7.00 -0.44 4.25
N GLN A 7 -7.65 -1.48 3.71
CA GLN A 7 -9.01 -1.33 3.21
C GLN A 7 -10.05 -1.21 4.32
N SER A 8 -9.78 -1.72 5.52
CA SER A 8 -10.74 -1.71 6.64
C SER A 8 -10.70 -0.40 7.43
N CYS A 9 -9.52 0.09 7.83
CA CYS A 9 -9.40 1.31 8.64
C CYS A 9 -8.84 2.53 7.88
N GLY A 10 -8.46 2.36 6.61
CA GLY A 10 -7.95 3.46 5.78
C GLY A 10 -6.53 3.93 6.08
N LYS A 11 -5.85 3.41 7.12
CA LYS A 11 -4.47 3.78 7.46
C LYS A 11 -3.48 3.43 6.37
N THR A 12 -2.50 4.31 6.16
CA THR A 12 -1.41 4.14 5.20
C THR A 12 -0.11 3.78 5.93
N PHE A 13 0.62 2.83 5.39
CA PHE A 13 1.89 2.30 5.87
C PHE A 13 2.93 2.45 4.76
N HIS A 14 4.16 2.79 5.14
CA HIS A 14 5.26 3.02 4.20
C HIS A 14 6.35 1.97 4.45
N GLY A 15 6.84 1.31 3.40
CA GLY A 15 7.89 0.28 3.48
C GLY A 15 7.42 -1.13 3.11
N TRP A 16 8.37 -2.06 2.94
CA TRP A 16 8.09 -3.44 2.51
C TRP A 16 7.49 -4.26 3.66
N ALA A 17 6.16 -4.27 3.76
CA ALA A 17 5.48 -5.12 4.73
C ALA A 17 5.55 -6.58 4.25
N LYS A 18 6.35 -7.44 4.91
CA LYS A 18 6.36 -8.91 4.66
C LYS A 18 4.97 -9.53 4.81
N GLN A 19 4.14 -8.95 5.68
CA GLN A 19 2.75 -9.35 5.88
C GLN A 19 1.82 -8.20 5.47
N ARG A 20 0.94 -8.44 4.51
CA ARG A 20 -0.07 -7.47 4.02
C ARG A 20 -1.25 -7.35 4.97
N ILE A 21 -0.97 -7.22 6.26
CA ILE A 21 -1.97 -7.19 7.34
C ILE A 21 -1.78 -5.91 8.15
N CYS A 22 -2.88 -5.19 8.37
CA CYS A 22 -2.89 -3.97 9.14
C CYS A 22 -2.68 -4.29 10.62
N LYS A 23 -1.61 -3.76 11.22
CA LYS A 23 -1.33 -3.95 12.65
C LYS A 23 -2.34 -3.28 13.59
N VAL A 24 -3.25 -2.47 13.06
CA VAL A 24 -4.21 -1.68 13.87
C VAL A 24 -5.56 -2.39 13.97
N CYS A 25 -6.05 -2.95 12.88
CA CYS A 25 -7.37 -3.59 12.85
C CYS A 25 -7.35 -5.03 12.30
N GLY A 26 -6.18 -5.57 11.93
CA GLY A 26 -6.07 -6.88 11.28
C GLY A 26 -6.54 -6.92 9.82
N GLY A 27 -7.04 -5.81 9.28
CA GLY A 27 -7.54 -5.74 7.89
C GLY A 27 -6.44 -5.88 6.84
N VAL A 28 -6.82 -6.24 5.61
CA VAL A 28 -5.87 -6.43 4.51
C VAL A 28 -5.27 -5.09 4.05
N LEU A 29 -3.95 -5.07 3.87
CA LEU A 29 -3.20 -3.96 3.28
C LEU A 29 -3.11 -4.15 1.76
N LYS A 30 -3.65 -3.20 0.99
CA LYS A 30 -3.39 -3.11 -0.46
C LYS A 30 -2.20 -2.21 -0.72
N ALA A 31 -1.34 -2.60 -1.65
CA ALA A 31 -0.31 -1.70 -2.15
C ALA A 31 -0.98 -0.48 -2.79
N VAL A 32 -0.58 0.70 -2.35
CA VAL A 32 -0.83 1.94 -3.06
C VAL A 32 0.40 2.14 -3.93
N THR A 33 0.29 1.68 -5.17
CA THR A 33 1.19 2.14 -6.22
C THR A 33 0.90 3.63 -6.37
N GLU A 34 1.76 4.48 -5.80
CA GLU A 34 1.91 5.81 -6.37
C GLU A 34 2.41 5.55 -7.78
N GLU A 35 1.53 5.71 -8.75
CA GLU A 35 1.88 5.89 -10.15
C GLU A 35 2.72 7.17 -10.23
N LYS A 36 4.00 7.07 -9.84
CA LYS A 36 5.00 8.01 -10.28
C LYS A 36 5.17 7.72 -11.76
N GLY A 37 4.59 8.57 -12.58
CA GLY A 37 4.56 8.52 -14.05
C GLY A 37 5.65 7.67 -14.68
N GLU A 38 5.33 6.41 -14.95
CA GLU A 38 5.83 5.78 -16.17
C GLU A 38 4.98 6.36 -17.29
N GLU A 39 5.59 7.29 -18.02
CA GLU A 39 5.40 7.36 -19.46
C GLU A 39 5.45 5.92 -20.01
N VAL A 40 4.30 5.29 -20.20
CA VAL A 40 4.19 4.22 -21.19
C VAL A 40 4.25 4.92 -22.55
N LYS A 41 5.48 5.18 -22.96
CA LYS A 41 5.84 5.59 -24.31
C LYS A 41 6.06 4.32 -25.13
N LYS A 42 5.01 3.88 -25.84
CA LYS A 42 5.00 3.39 -27.24
C LYS A 42 3.81 2.48 -27.52
#